data_AF-A0A3D9BG82-F1
#
_entry.id   AF-A0A3D9BG82-F1
#
_cell.length_a   1.000
_cell.length_b   1.000
_cell.length_c   1.000
_cell.angle_alpha   90.00
_cell.angle_beta   90.00
_cell.angle_gamma   90.00
#
_symmetry.space_group_name_H-M   'P 1'
#
loop_
_entity.id
_entity.type
_entity.pdbx_description
1 polymer ?
#
loop_
_entity_poly.entity_id
_entity_poly.type
_entity_poly.pdbx_seq_one_letter_code
_entity_poly.pdbx_strand_id
1 'polypeptide(L)'
;MKIELIPVIEVSNYDEDLEMPSGSYLEFTDEWEKYKISVNAKAGFSESFKAYFKSSSFYRISEISDADLLKIIYREIEIQQTEENRGIDDLVCSMDGGYILKINDVDTYFPQCCGRLKHITEWEDLVSDEGNHCFYTGHPSPKVKIQEHKIIFDFLHSMPQESYAYPFSEDQIEVDKESLRTAIKNVKKELQYFAEQLIRINKKENLNIPEIDKILIYGIDD
;
A
#
# COMPACT_ATOMS: atom_id res chain seq x y z
N MET A 1 20.19 -7.02 11.70
CA MET A 1 18.72 -6.94 11.80
C MET A 1 18.17 -7.32 10.43
N LYS A 2 17.13 -8.14 10.37
CA LYS A 2 16.48 -8.47 9.08
C LYS A 2 15.38 -7.44 8.85
N ILE A 3 15.45 -6.71 7.75
CA ILE A 3 14.45 -5.71 7.36
C ILE A 3 13.87 -6.11 6.01
N GLU A 4 12.55 -6.09 5.91
CA GLU A 4 11.81 -6.22 4.66
C GLU A 4 10.83 -5.06 4.53
N LEU A 5 10.63 -4.62 3.29
CA LEU A 5 9.65 -3.61 2.93
C LEU A 5 8.70 -4.27 1.93
N ILE A 6 7.47 -4.54 2.36
CA ILE A 6 6.52 -5.36 1.61
C ILE A 6 5.52 -4.43 0.93
N PRO A 7 5.47 -4.41 -0.41
CA PRO A 7 4.56 -3.56 -1.14
C PRO A 7 3.16 -4.16 -1.13
N VAL A 8 2.18 -3.37 -0.68
CA VAL A 8 0.78 -3.77 -0.61
C VAL A 8 -0.11 -2.70 -1.22
N ILE A 9 -1.23 -3.12 -1.78
CA ILE A 9 -2.31 -2.22 -2.19
C ILE A 9 -3.52 -2.41 -1.30
N GLU A 10 -4.26 -1.33 -1.08
CA GLU A 10 -5.50 -1.36 -0.32
C GLU A 10 -6.70 -1.62 -1.23
N VAL A 11 -7.47 -2.66 -0.93
CA VAL A 11 -8.73 -2.97 -1.64
C VAL A 11 -9.84 -3.16 -0.62
N SER A 12 -10.80 -2.23 -0.61
CA SER A 12 -11.93 -2.21 0.32
C SER A 12 -13.24 -2.30 -0.43
N ASN A 13 -13.89 -3.47 -0.46
CA ASN A 13 -15.20 -3.65 -1.09
C ASN A 13 -16.31 -3.55 -0.06
N TYR A 14 -17.47 -3.05 -0.48
CA TYR A 14 -18.68 -2.95 0.33
C TYR A 14 -19.87 -3.48 -0.46
N ASP A 15 -20.79 -4.14 0.21
CA ASP A 15 -22.01 -4.69 -0.37
C ASP A 15 -23.17 -4.43 0.59
N GLU A 16 -24.22 -3.76 0.10
CA GLU A 16 -25.36 -3.34 0.93
C GLU A 16 -26.22 -4.52 1.40
N ASP A 17 -26.16 -5.66 0.71
CA ASP A 17 -26.93 -6.86 1.07
C ASP A 17 -26.21 -7.72 2.13
N LEU A 18 -24.97 -7.39 2.50
CA LEU A 18 -24.20 -8.09 3.51
C LEU A 18 -24.14 -7.28 4.80
N GLU A 19 -24.49 -7.92 5.92
CA GLU A 19 -24.39 -7.30 7.25
C GLU A 19 -22.93 -7.02 7.58
N MET A 20 -22.57 -5.73 7.62
CA MET A 20 -21.25 -5.29 8.02
C MET A 20 -21.06 -5.55 9.53
N PRO A 21 -19.94 -6.18 9.95
CA PRO A 21 -19.65 -6.37 11.36
C PRO A 21 -19.63 -5.05 12.13
N SER A 22 -20.12 -5.09 13.37
CA SER A 22 -20.02 -3.97 14.30
C SER A 22 -18.67 -3.99 15.04
N GLY A 23 -18.16 -2.83 15.45
CA GLY A 23 -16.89 -2.70 16.15
C GLY A 23 -15.65 -2.71 15.23
N SER A 24 -14.47 -2.61 15.81
CA SER A 24 -13.21 -2.51 15.05
C SER A 24 -12.79 -3.84 14.44
N TYR A 25 -12.14 -3.81 13.27
CA TYR A 25 -11.55 -4.99 12.64
C TYR A 25 -10.41 -5.61 13.47
N LEU A 26 -9.84 -4.85 14.40
CA LEU A 26 -8.86 -5.35 15.38
C LEU A 26 -9.51 -6.15 16.52
N GLU A 27 -10.77 -5.86 16.85
CA GLU A 27 -11.49 -6.53 17.95
C GLU A 27 -12.26 -7.74 17.44
N PHE A 28 -12.89 -7.61 16.27
CA PHE A 28 -13.76 -8.62 15.65
C PHE A 28 -13.14 -9.19 14.37
N THR A 29 -11.89 -9.60 14.48
CA THR A 29 -11.05 -10.00 13.34
C THR A 29 -11.66 -11.15 12.52
N ASP A 30 -12.36 -12.09 13.15
CA ASP A 30 -12.96 -13.25 12.48
C ASP A 30 -14.21 -12.88 11.68
N GLU A 31 -15.03 -11.99 12.24
CA GLU A 31 -16.23 -11.46 11.61
C GLU A 31 -15.87 -10.57 10.42
N TRP A 32 -14.90 -9.66 10.61
CA TRP A 32 -14.39 -8.81 9.55
C TRP A 32 -13.74 -9.59 8.42
N GLU A 33 -12.98 -10.65 8.72
CA GLU A 33 -12.43 -11.55 7.69
C GLU A 33 -13.54 -12.21 6.87
N LYS A 34 -14.54 -12.81 7.52
CA LYS A 34 -15.65 -13.46 6.83
C LYS A 34 -16.43 -12.49 5.96
N TYR A 35 -16.69 -11.28 6.47
CA TYR A 35 -17.33 -10.22 5.71
C TYR A 35 -16.50 -9.85 4.48
N LYS A 36 -15.19 -9.58 4.65
CA LYS A 36 -14.28 -9.22 3.55
C LYS A 36 -14.18 -10.29 2.47
N ILE A 37 -14.06 -11.56 2.86
CA ILE A 37 -14.09 -12.68 1.91
C ILE A 37 -15.41 -12.68 1.12
N SER A 38 -16.54 -12.46 1.80
CA SER A 38 -17.87 -12.49 1.18
C SER A 38 -18.08 -11.33 0.20
N VAL A 39 -17.72 -10.10 0.57
CA VAL A 39 -17.82 -8.93 -0.33
C VAL A 39 -16.86 -9.05 -1.51
N ASN A 40 -15.64 -9.56 -1.31
CA ASN A 40 -14.69 -9.78 -2.40
C ASN A 40 -15.20 -10.84 -3.38
N ALA A 41 -15.75 -11.95 -2.87
CA ALA A 41 -16.33 -12.99 -3.71
C ALA A 41 -17.52 -12.46 -4.54
N LYS A 42 -18.39 -11.63 -3.92
CA LYS A 42 -19.49 -10.96 -4.64
C LYS A 42 -18.99 -9.96 -5.69
N ALA A 43 -17.92 -9.23 -5.40
CA ALA A 43 -17.23 -8.36 -6.35
C ALA A 43 -16.45 -9.13 -7.44
N GLY A 44 -16.50 -10.47 -7.43
CA GLY A 44 -15.94 -11.33 -8.47
C GLY A 44 -14.44 -11.64 -8.31
N PHE A 45 -13.84 -11.30 -7.16
CA PHE A 45 -12.47 -11.69 -6.87
C PHE A 45 -12.34 -13.21 -6.70
N SER A 46 -11.19 -13.75 -7.06
CA SER A 46 -10.90 -15.18 -6.95
C SER A 46 -10.78 -15.64 -5.50
N GLU A 47 -10.92 -16.95 -5.26
CA GLU A 47 -10.66 -17.55 -3.92
C GLU A 47 -9.19 -17.41 -3.47
N SER A 48 -8.28 -17.19 -4.41
CA SER A 48 -6.86 -16.91 -4.11
C SER A 48 -6.62 -15.45 -3.73
N PHE A 49 -7.58 -14.55 -3.92
CA PHE A 49 -7.47 -13.15 -3.52
C PHE A 49 -7.61 -13.02 -2.00
N LYS A 50 -6.47 -13.02 -1.31
CA LYS A 50 -6.39 -13.06 0.14
C LYS A 50 -5.64 -11.86 0.68
N ALA A 51 -6.18 -11.29 1.75
CA ALA A 51 -5.53 -10.19 2.45
C ALA A 51 -4.21 -10.68 3.09
N TYR A 52 -3.23 -9.77 3.20
CA TYR A 52 -1.89 -10.02 3.71
C TYR A 52 -1.93 -10.53 5.18
N PHE A 53 -2.88 -10.02 5.97
CA PHE A 53 -3.27 -10.62 7.25
C PHE A 53 -4.78 -10.53 7.45
N LYS A 54 -5.26 -11.35 8.39
CA LYS A 54 -6.67 -11.50 8.72
C LYS A 54 -7.33 -10.16 9.02
N SER A 55 -8.51 -9.94 8.46
CA SER A 55 -9.33 -8.72 8.55
C SER A 55 -8.75 -7.46 7.90
N SER A 56 -7.54 -7.50 7.33
CA SER A 56 -6.95 -6.32 6.67
C SER A 56 -7.56 -6.06 5.29
N SER A 57 -7.39 -4.84 4.78
CA SER A 57 -7.68 -4.51 3.38
C SER A 57 -6.43 -4.49 2.51
N PHE A 58 -5.28 -4.98 3.01
CA PHE A 58 -4.02 -4.93 2.29
C PHE A 58 -3.72 -6.23 1.57
N TYR A 59 -3.28 -6.14 0.32
CA TYR A 59 -2.96 -7.29 -0.53
C TYR A 59 -1.55 -7.12 -1.08
N ARG A 60 -0.69 -8.14 -0.91
CA ARG A 60 0.68 -8.11 -1.41
C ARG A 60 0.66 -8.17 -2.94
N ILE A 61 1.25 -7.18 -3.60
CA ILE A 61 1.14 -7.03 -5.06
C ILE A 61 1.66 -8.26 -5.84
N SER A 62 2.66 -8.95 -5.30
CA SER A 62 3.27 -10.14 -5.92
C SER A 62 2.40 -11.41 -5.81
N GLU A 63 1.33 -11.38 -5.02
CA GLU A 63 0.40 -12.49 -4.83
C GLU A 63 -0.92 -12.30 -5.61
N ILE A 64 -1.11 -11.15 -6.26
CA ILE A 64 -2.35 -10.83 -6.97
C ILE A 64 -2.32 -11.45 -8.37
N SER A 65 -3.36 -12.26 -8.66
CA SER A 65 -3.53 -12.86 -9.98
C SER A 65 -3.89 -11.79 -11.03
N ASP A 66 -3.59 -12.05 -12.31
CA ASP A 66 -3.98 -11.11 -13.38
C ASP A 66 -5.49 -10.85 -13.44
N ALA A 67 -6.29 -11.88 -13.15
CA ALA A 67 -7.74 -11.79 -13.20
C ALA A 67 -8.32 -10.92 -12.07
N ASP A 68 -7.63 -10.85 -10.94
CA ASP A 68 -7.99 -9.97 -9.82
C ASP A 68 -7.41 -8.58 -10.02
N LEU A 69 -6.15 -8.48 -10.48
CA LEU A 69 -5.51 -7.21 -10.81
C LEU A 69 -6.29 -6.44 -11.89
N LEU A 70 -6.84 -7.13 -12.89
CA LEU A 70 -7.72 -6.49 -13.88
C LEU A 70 -8.95 -5.82 -13.24
N LYS A 71 -9.56 -6.46 -12.24
CA LYS A 71 -10.71 -5.86 -11.52
C LYS A 71 -10.28 -4.64 -10.72
N ILE A 72 -9.11 -4.71 -10.10
CA ILE A 72 -8.52 -3.58 -9.38
C ILE A 72 -8.26 -2.42 -10.34
N ILE A 73 -7.69 -2.67 -11.52
CA ILE A 73 -7.47 -1.64 -12.55
C ILE A 73 -8.80 -0.97 -12.95
N TYR A 74 -9.86 -1.74 -13.23
CA TYR A 74 -11.16 -1.15 -13.57
C TYR A 74 -11.71 -0.28 -12.44
N ARG A 75 -11.55 -0.74 -11.20
CA ARG A 75 -11.97 0.01 -10.03
C ARG A 75 -11.17 1.30 -9.85
N GLU A 76 -9.86 1.26 -10.05
CA GLU A 76 -9.01 2.47 -10.02
C GLU A 76 -9.45 3.48 -11.08
N ILE A 77 -9.81 3.00 -12.28
CA ILE A 77 -10.36 3.87 -13.31
C ILE A 77 -11.61 4.56 -12.79
N GLU A 78 -12.57 3.81 -12.25
CA GLU A 78 -13.83 4.33 -11.72
C GLU A 78 -13.65 5.34 -10.58
N ILE A 79 -12.76 5.05 -9.62
CA ILE A 79 -12.49 5.91 -8.46
C ILE A 79 -11.90 7.26 -8.88
N GLN A 80 -11.06 7.26 -9.92
CA GLN A 80 -10.39 8.47 -10.39
C GLN A 80 -11.25 9.30 -11.36
N GLN A 81 -12.44 8.82 -11.75
CA GLN A 81 -13.37 9.61 -12.55
C GLN A 81 -13.95 10.75 -11.70
N THR A 82 -13.84 11.97 -12.19
CA THR A 82 -14.50 13.15 -11.61
C THR A 82 -15.35 13.85 -12.67
N GLU A 83 -16.08 14.90 -12.29
CA GLU A 83 -16.79 15.71 -13.29
C GLU A 83 -15.83 16.33 -14.32
N GLU A 84 -14.60 16.63 -13.88
CA GLU A 84 -13.52 17.30 -14.63
C GLU A 84 -12.55 16.31 -15.32
N ASN A 85 -12.41 15.10 -14.77
CA ASN A 85 -11.53 14.04 -15.27
C ASN A 85 -12.36 12.84 -15.73
N ARG A 86 -12.43 12.60 -17.04
CA ARG A 86 -13.24 11.53 -17.65
C ARG A 86 -12.42 10.66 -18.58
N GLY A 87 -12.21 9.43 -18.15
CA GLY A 87 -11.68 8.34 -18.93
C GLY A 87 -10.30 7.92 -18.43
N ILE A 88 -9.63 7.15 -19.27
CA ILE A 88 -8.30 6.61 -19.00
C ILE A 88 -7.18 7.66 -19.15
N ASP A 89 -7.45 8.73 -19.90
CA ASP A 89 -6.47 9.78 -20.20
C ASP A 89 -6.22 10.69 -18.98
N ASP A 90 -7.13 10.70 -18.00
CA ASP A 90 -7.07 11.54 -16.81
C ASP A 90 -6.67 10.75 -15.54
N LEU A 91 -6.14 9.53 -15.70
CA LEU A 91 -5.60 8.76 -14.58
C LEU A 91 -4.26 9.36 -14.14
N VAL A 92 -4.21 9.82 -12.89
CA VAL A 92 -3.02 10.49 -12.33
C VAL A 92 -2.59 9.91 -10.99
N CYS A 93 -3.47 9.17 -10.31
CA CYS A 93 -3.19 8.67 -8.98
C CYS A 93 -2.54 7.28 -9.01
N SER A 94 -1.47 7.10 -8.22
CA SER A 94 -1.00 5.78 -7.85
C SER A 94 -2.01 5.05 -6.96
N MET A 95 -2.00 3.72 -6.98
CA MET A 95 -2.83 2.87 -6.12
C MET A 95 -2.63 3.18 -4.64
N ASP A 96 -3.74 3.16 -3.90
CA ASP A 96 -3.77 3.25 -2.45
C ASP A 96 -3.11 2.01 -1.81
N GLY A 97 -2.56 2.17 -0.61
CA GLY A 97 -1.78 1.15 0.10
C GLY A 97 -0.42 1.69 0.51
N GLY A 98 0.66 1.04 0.07
CA GLY A 98 2.03 1.46 0.37
C GLY A 98 2.90 0.30 0.81
N TYR A 99 3.60 0.47 1.94
CA TYR A 99 4.64 -0.47 2.37
C TYR A 99 4.50 -0.88 3.83
N ILE A 100 4.49 -2.18 4.07
CA ILE A 100 4.60 -2.75 5.41
C ILE A 100 6.09 -2.93 5.73
N LEU A 101 6.54 -2.34 6.84
CA LEU A 101 7.89 -2.55 7.36
C LEU A 101 7.89 -3.76 8.28
N LYS A 102 8.67 -4.77 7.93
CA LYS A 102 8.85 -5.99 8.72
C LYS A 102 10.26 -6.04 9.28
N ILE A 103 10.38 -6.16 10.60
CA ILE A 103 11.66 -6.24 11.32
C ILE A 103 11.74 -7.59 12.02
N ASN A 104 12.76 -8.38 11.70
CA ASN A 104 12.97 -9.73 12.26
C ASN A 104 11.70 -10.59 12.23
N ASP A 105 11.04 -10.60 11.07
CA ASP A 105 9.79 -11.33 10.79
C ASP A 105 8.53 -10.83 11.54
N VAL A 106 8.60 -9.66 12.18
CA VAL A 106 7.46 -8.98 12.83
C VAL A 106 7.05 -7.77 12.00
N ASP A 107 5.78 -7.72 11.60
CA ASP A 107 5.20 -6.53 10.94
C ASP A 107 5.12 -5.40 11.97
N THR A 108 5.86 -4.33 11.73
CA THR A 108 6.14 -3.28 12.72
C THR A 108 5.51 -1.94 12.36
N TYR A 109 5.42 -1.64 11.06
CA TYR A 109 4.72 -0.46 10.56
C TYR A 109 3.85 -0.84 9.37
N PHE A 110 2.64 -0.30 9.32
CA PHE A 110 1.65 -0.54 8.28
C PHE A 110 1.33 0.77 7.56
N PRO A 111 0.94 0.71 6.27
CA PRO A 111 0.39 1.88 5.61
C PRO A 111 -0.79 2.47 6.38
N GLN A 112 -0.86 3.80 6.39
CA GLN A 112 -1.93 4.55 7.03
C GLN A 112 -2.87 5.15 5.97
N CYS A 113 -3.88 5.90 6.40
CA CYS A 113 -4.82 6.54 5.49
C CYS A 113 -4.08 7.47 4.51
N CYS A 114 -4.51 7.49 3.24
CA CYS A 114 -3.81 8.15 2.14
C CYS A 114 -2.40 7.60 1.83
N GLY A 115 -2.02 6.45 2.39
CA GLY A 115 -0.82 5.73 1.98
C GLY A 115 -0.95 5.26 0.53
N ARG A 116 0.16 5.27 -0.21
CA ARG A 116 0.21 4.96 -1.64
C ARG A 116 1.49 4.25 -2.03
N LEU A 117 1.44 3.51 -3.14
CA LEU A 117 2.65 2.91 -3.72
C LEU A 117 3.70 3.97 -4.11
N LYS A 118 3.28 5.17 -4.52
CA LYS A 118 4.21 6.24 -4.93
C LYS A 118 5.16 6.65 -3.81
N HIS A 119 4.75 6.48 -2.55
CA HIS A 119 5.55 6.82 -1.39
C HIS A 119 6.80 5.94 -1.23
N ILE A 120 7.14 5.06 -2.19
CA ILE A 120 8.48 4.44 -2.23
C ILE A 120 9.59 5.50 -2.23
N THR A 121 9.38 6.63 -2.91
CA THR A 121 10.34 7.74 -2.97
C THR A 121 10.67 8.26 -1.57
N GLU A 122 9.69 8.32 -0.68
CA GLU A 122 9.85 8.74 0.71
C GLU A 122 10.76 7.77 1.49
N TRP A 123 10.66 6.46 1.21
CA TRP A 123 11.58 5.48 1.78
C TRP A 123 13.00 5.60 1.19
N GLU A 124 13.12 5.91 -0.10
CA GLU A 124 14.43 6.15 -0.74
C GLU A 124 15.13 7.38 -0.12
N ASP A 125 14.38 8.44 0.17
CA ASP A 125 14.90 9.66 0.77
C ASP A 125 15.49 9.44 2.17
N LEU A 126 14.92 8.51 2.96
CA LEU A 126 15.46 8.15 4.27
C LEU A 126 16.89 7.61 4.23
N VAL A 127 17.25 6.94 3.14
CA VAL A 127 18.58 6.35 2.95
C VAL A 127 19.47 7.18 2.03
N SER A 128 18.95 8.26 1.46
CA SER A 128 19.73 9.21 0.65
C SER A 128 20.71 10.00 1.52
N ASP A 129 21.78 10.48 0.91
CA ASP A 129 22.75 11.40 1.54
C ASP A 129 22.35 12.87 1.32
N GLU A 130 21.47 13.13 0.35
CA GLU A 130 20.97 14.46 -0.04
C GLU A 130 19.49 14.68 0.33
N GLY A 131 18.88 13.71 1.03
CA GLY A 131 17.43 13.59 1.17
C GLY A 131 16.77 14.69 2.01
N ASN A 132 15.52 15.02 1.63
CA ASN A 132 14.60 15.79 2.45
C ASN A 132 14.26 14.96 3.71
N HIS A 133 14.30 15.58 4.90
CA HIS A 133 14.05 14.85 6.17
C HIS A 133 12.56 14.75 6.51
N CYS A 134 11.68 15.06 5.55
CA CYS A 134 10.25 14.83 5.65
C CYS A 134 9.96 13.41 5.18
N PHE A 135 9.20 12.66 5.96
CA PHE A 135 8.77 11.32 5.62
C PHE A 135 7.24 11.28 5.69
N TYR A 136 6.59 11.20 4.53
CA TYR A 136 5.13 11.14 4.46
C TYR A 136 4.67 9.87 3.74
N THR A 137 4.02 8.97 4.48
CA THR A 137 3.50 7.71 3.95
C THR A 137 1.99 7.55 4.20
N GLY A 138 1.30 8.68 4.43
CA GLY A 138 -0.11 8.73 4.83
C GLY A 138 -0.29 9.38 6.21
N HIS A 139 -1.52 9.65 6.63
CA HIS A 139 -1.80 10.20 7.95
C HIS A 139 -2.33 9.11 8.91
N PRO A 140 -1.81 9.03 10.15
CA PRO A 140 -0.61 9.73 10.65
C PRO A 140 0.70 9.19 10.05
N SER A 141 1.71 10.05 9.87
CA SER A 141 3.08 9.63 9.52
C SER A 141 4.00 9.78 10.74
N PRO A 142 4.89 8.80 10.99
CA PRO A 142 5.84 8.91 12.09
C PRO A 142 6.83 10.04 11.85
N LYS A 143 7.26 10.69 12.93
CA LYS A 143 8.39 11.60 12.85
C LYS A 143 9.67 10.77 12.67
N VAL A 144 10.49 11.11 11.68
CA VAL A 144 11.73 10.39 11.42
C VAL A 144 12.95 11.19 11.86
N LYS A 145 13.90 10.52 12.52
CA LYS A 145 15.23 11.06 12.85
C LYS A 145 16.28 10.20 12.16
N ILE A 146 17.05 10.80 11.26
CA ILE A 146 18.11 10.13 10.51
C ILE A 146 19.45 10.37 11.20
N GLN A 147 20.21 9.30 11.39
CA GLN A 147 21.58 9.30 11.91
C GLN A 147 22.50 8.57 10.92
N GLU A 148 23.81 8.62 11.14
CA GLU A 148 24.82 8.08 10.22
C GLU A 148 24.56 6.61 9.82
N HIS A 149 24.16 5.77 10.79
CA HIS A 149 23.95 4.33 10.56
C HIS A 149 22.54 3.85 10.86
N LYS A 150 21.66 4.70 11.39
CA LYS A 150 20.31 4.31 11.80
C LYS A 150 19.27 5.37 11.51
N ILE A 151 18.03 4.92 11.36
CA ILE A 151 16.85 5.76 11.24
C ILE A 151 15.91 5.39 12.38
N ILE A 152 15.37 6.41 13.05
CA ILE A 152 14.45 6.24 14.16
C ILE A 152 13.08 6.77 13.72
N PHE A 153 12.07 5.92 13.77
CA PHE A 153 10.67 6.31 13.59
C PHE A 153 10.05 6.53 14.96
N ASP A 154 9.47 7.69 15.17
CA ASP A 154 8.88 8.15 16.44
C ASP A 154 7.37 8.32 16.25
N PHE A 155 6.60 7.35 16.77
CA PHE A 155 5.14 7.28 16.59
C PHE A 155 4.38 8.18 17.55
N LEU A 156 4.98 8.52 18.71
CA LEU A 156 4.35 9.40 19.72
C LEU A 156 4.26 10.87 19.30
N HIS A 157 5.18 11.30 18.45
CA HIS A 157 5.31 12.70 18.02
C HIS A 157 4.97 12.88 16.53
N SER A 158 4.02 12.07 16.03
CA SER A 158 3.49 12.22 14.66
C SER A 158 2.78 13.55 14.49
N MET A 159 2.84 14.08 13.27
CA MET A 159 2.10 15.29 12.87
C MET A 159 1.31 14.94 11.60
N PRO A 160 -0.03 15.01 11.61
CA PRO A 160 -0.91 15.38 12.73
C PRO A 160 -0.90 14.34 13.87
N GLN A 161 -1.32 14.77 15.08
CA GLN A 161 -1.43 13.90 16.25
C GLN A 161 -2.76 13.11 16.19
N GLU A 162 -2.79 12.16 15.26
CA GLU A 162 -3.90 11.24 15.02
C GLU A 162 -3.56 9.84 15.53
N SER A 163 -4.59 9.04 15.82
CA SER A 163 -4.39 7.64 16.16
C SER A 163 -4.02 6.85 14.91
N TYR A 164 -3.00 5.99 15.02
CA TYR A 164 -2.67 5.05 13.97
C TYR A 164 -3.77 4.00 13.83
N ALA A 165 -4.07 3.62 12.59
CA ALA A 165 -5.11 2.63 12.31
C ALA A 165 -4.74 1.24 12.84
N TYR A 166 -3.44 0.92 12.84
CA TYR A 166 -2.89 -0.34 13.33
C TYR A 166 -2.02 -0.10 14.57
N PRO A 167 -2.14 -0.95 15.61
CA PRO A 167 -1.33 -0.83 16.81
C PRO A 167 0.13 -1.14 16.49
N PHE A 168 1.03 -0.31 17.01
CA PHE A 168 2.46 -0.58 17.04
C PHE A 168 2.83 -1.18 18.40
N SER A 169 3.80 -2.11 18.41
CA SER A 169 4.27 -2.74 19.65
C SER A 169 5.18 -1.83 20.47
N GLU A 170 5.77 -0.82 19.84
CA GLU A 170 6.77 0.07 20.43
C GLU A 170 6.52 1.52 19.97
N ASP A 171 6.65 2.46 20.90
CA ASP A 171 6.49 3.90 20.66
C ASP A 171 7.52 4.48 19.67
N GLN A 172 8.67 3.81 19.55
CA GLN A 172 9.74 4.13 18.63
C GLN A 172 10.35 2.86 18.09
N ILE A 173 10.77 2.88 16.82
CA ILE A 173 11.49 1.78 16.22
C ILE A 173 12.79 2.30 15.60
N GLU A 174 13.86 1.53 15.77
CA GLU A 174 15.15 1.84 15.18
C GLU A 174 15.44 0.84 14.06
N VAL A 175 15.86 1.36 12.89
CA VAL A 175 16.27 0.55 11.76
C VAL A 175 17.70 0.88 11.33
N ASP A 176 18.44 -0.15 10.95
CA ASP A 176 19.76 0.00 10.34
C ASP A 176 19.64 0.54 8.91
N LYS A 177 20.36 1.63 8.59
CA LYS A 177 20.24 2.37 7.33
C LYS A 177 20.59 1.50 6.12
N GLU A 178 21.63 0.66 6.23
CA GLU A 178 22.08 -0.21 5.13
C GLU A 178 21.16 -1.41 4.91
N SER A 179 20.60 -1.95 5.98
CA SER A 179 19.56 -2.99 5.92
C SER A 179 18.30 -2.45 5.25
N LEU A 180 17.87 -1.22 5.60
CA LEU A 180 16.74 -0.56 4.92
C LEU A 180 17.04 -0.29 3.45
N ARG A 181 18.24 0.19 3.10
CA ARG A 181 18.67 0.39 1.71
C ARG A 181 18.57 -0.91 0.90
N THR A 182 18.95 -2.02 1.50
CA THR A 182 18.82 -3.36 0.89
C THR A 182 17.35 -3.75 0.68
N ALA A 183 16.49 -3.52 1.69
CA ALA A 183 15.06 -3.77 1.60
C ALA A 183 14.39 -2.93 0.48
N ILE A 184 14.74 -1.64 0.38
CA ILE A 184 14.29 -0.75 -0.68
C ILE A 184 14.70 -1.26 -2.07
N LYS A 185 15.95 -1.70 -2.22
CA LYS A 185 16.42 -2.29 -3.49
C LYS A 185 15.61 -3.54 -3.88
N ASN A 186 15.21 -4.35 -2.89
CA ASN A 186 14.40 -5.53 -3.15
C ASN A 186 12.96 -5.16 -3.51
N VAL A 187 12.34 -4.22 -2.81
CA VAL A 187 10.96 -3.80 -3.13
C VAL A 187 10.87 -3.17 -4.52
N LYS A 188 11.88 -2.41 -4.95
CA LYS A 188 11.92 -1.86 -6.32
C LYS A 188 11.94 -2.94 -7.40
N LYS A 189 12.50 -4.12 -7.13
CA LYS A 189 12.41 -5.27 -8.04
C LYS A 189 11.01 -5.86 -8.04
N GLU A 190 10.33 -5.94 -6.89
CA GLU A 190 8.93 -6.37 -6.82
C GLU A 190 8.00 -5.39 -7.57
N LEU A 191 8.21 -4.08 -7.40
CA LEU A 191 7.50 -3.04 -8.15
C LEU A 191 7.76 -3.14 -9.66
N GLN A 192 9.00 -3.46 -10.07
CA GLN A 192 9.30 -3.68 -11.48
C GLN A 192 8.54 -4.90 -12.06
N TYR A 193 8.50 -6.01 -11.32
CA TYR A 193 7.70 -7.17 -11.74
C TYR A 193 6.21 -6.84 -11.84
N PHE A 194 5.70 -6.06 -10.88
CA PHE A 194 4.32 -5.59 -10.90
C PHE A 194 4.05 -4.63 -12.08
N ALA A 195 4.98 -3.74 -12.42
CA ALA A 195 4.92 -2.89 -13.61
C ALA A 195 4.79 -3.73 -14.90
N GLU A 196 5.62 -4.77 -15.03
CA GLU A 196 5.56 -5.70 -16.16
C GLU A 196 4.19 -6.43 -16.22
N GLN A 197 3.63 -6.79 -15.07
CA GLN A 197 2.29 -7.38 -14.96
C GLN A 197 1.20 -6.41 -15.44
N LEU A 198 1.23 -5.14 -15.00
CA LEU A 198 0.29 -4.09 -15.41
C LEU A 198 0.35 -3.84 -16.91
N ILE A 199 1.56 -3.67 -17.48
CA ILE A 199 1.76 -3.49 -18.93
C ILE A 199 1.18 -4.66 -19.72
N ARG A 200 1.41 -5.88 -19.24
CA ARG A 200 0.94 -7.10 -19.90
C ARG A 200 -0.59 -7.18 -19.90
N ILE A 201 -1.25 -6.87 -18.78
CA ILE A 201 -2.71 -6.84 -18.66
C ILE A 201 -3.30 -5.76 -19.57
N ASN A 202 -2.75 -4.54 -19.51
CA ASN A 202 -3.17 -3.42 -20.34
C ASN A 202 -3.17 -3.76 -21.83
N LYS A 203 -2.11 -4.44 -22.30
CA LYS A 203 -2.00 -4.93 -23.68
C LYS A 203 -2.97 -6.08 -23.97
N LYS A 204 -3.09 -7.06 -23.08
CA LYS A 204 -3.91 -8.26 -23.29
C LYS A 204 -5.40 -7.92 -23.37
N GLU A 205 -5.85 -7.01 -22.54
CA GLU A 205 -7.25 -6.62 -22.40
C GLU A 205 -7.62 -5.38 -23.24
N ASN A 206 -6.66 -4.84 -24.02
CA ASN A 206 -6.82 -3.65 -24.87
C ASN A 206 -7.37 -2.43 -24.11
N LEU A 207 -6.88 -2.20 -22.87
CA LEU A 207 -7.32 -1.05 -22.07
C LEU A 207 -6.78 0.27 -22.63
N ASN A 208 -5.66 0.23 -23.37
CA ASN A 208 -5.01 1.36 -24.03
C ASN A 208 -4.61 2.50 -23.08
N ILE A 209 -4.35 2.19 -21.81
CA ILE A 209 -3.94 3.18 -20.81
C ILE A 209 -2.46 3.53 -21.03
N PRO A 210 -2.11 4.77 -21.39
CA PRO A 210 -0.71 5.17 -21.57
C PRO A 210 0.05 5.05 -20.25
N GLU A 211 1.25 4.47 -20.28
CA GLU A 211 2.16 4.40 -19.11
C GLU A 211 1.48 3.90 -17.81
N ILE A 212 0.55 2.94 -17.94
CA ILE A 212 -0.25 2.39 -16.82
C ILE A 212 0.57 2.03 -15.59
N ASP A 213 1.76 1.46 -15.79
CA ASP A 213 2.67 1.08 -14.74
C ASP A 213 3.22 2.29 -13.98
N LYS A 214 3.54 3.37 -14.71
CA LYS A 214 4.01 4.60 -14.08
C LYS A 214 2.90 5.26 -13.28
N ILE A 215 1.71 5.38 -13.88
CA ILE A 215 0.55 6.00 -13.24
C ILE A 215 0.18 5.24 -11.98
N LEU A 216 -0.06 3.93 -12.08
CA LEU A 216 -0.62 3.16 -10.96
C LEU A 216 0.41 2.87 -9.86
N ILE A 217 1.72 2.98 -10.13
CA ILE A 217 2.78 2.80 -9.12
C ILE A 217 3.25 4.14 -8.54
N TYR A 218 3.53 5.13 -9.38
CA TYR A 218 4.18 6.39 -8.98
C TYR A 218 3.24 7.61 -9.05
N GLY A 219 2.12 7.49 -9.76
CA GLY A 219 1.28 8.62 -10.08
C GLY A 219 1.91 9.53 -11.13
N ILE A 220 1.16 10.54 -11.54
CA ILE A 220 1.66 11.69 -12.29
C ILE A 220 1.64 12.86 -11.31
N ASP A 221 2.81 13.37 -10.97
CA ASP A 221 2.90 14.63 -10.24
C ASP A 221 2.73 15.78 -11.25
N ASP A 222 1.81 16.71 -10.95
CA ASP A 222 1.67 17.98 -11.68
C ASP A 222 2.85 18.93 -11.42
#